data_AF-A0A537DLC7-F1
#
_entry.id   AF-A0A537DLC7-F1
#
_cell.length_a   1.000
_cell.length_b   1.000
_cell.length_c   1.000
_cell.angle_alpha   90.00
_cell.angle_beta   90.00
_cell.angle_gamma   90.00
#
_symmetry.space_group_name_H-M   'P 1'
#
loop_
_entity.id
_entity.type
_entity.pdbx_description
1 polymer ?
#
loop_
_entity_poly.entity_id
_entity_poly.type
_entity_poly.pdbx_seq_one_letter_code
_entity_poly.pdbx_strand_id
1 'polypeptide(L)'
;MKEGKKAADVEKALQHWTSSVIDPQLKPVQAKTRQLAEAALSLASSLESRCREFIRNTKYDMSGLGDSRRLRAAMALNRVSGEIVTASGDFLKSSPNESISKLETSITRLLRAAGSSYNESVKAMASHYASERGWLRAEIEGLQRINHQTSQFRARTRDITSIRDQIQERSKTLVEHLTTLQNLENSRAQLEKQLHQLASNEGSLLETIERI
;
A
#
# COMPACT_ATOMS: atom_id res chain seq x y z
N MET A 1 1.51 32.43 -37.29
CA MET A 1 0.90 31.83 -36.08
C MET A 1 1.84 30.77 -35.56
N LYS A 2 2.27 30.86 -34.30
CA LYS A 2 3.13 29.82 -33.69
C LYS A 2 2.34 28.52 -33.67
N GLU A 3 2.93 27.44 -34.18
CA GLU A 3 2.35 26.10 -34.20
C GLU A 3 1.86 25.73 -32.79
N GLY A 4 0.54 25.76 -32.58
CA GLY A 4 -0.06 25.18 -31.40
C GLY A 4 0.29 23.69 -31.37
N LYS A 5 0.91 23.22 -30.30
CA LYS A 5 1.16 21.79 -30.12
C LYS A 5 -0.16 21.06 -30.24
N LYS A 6 -0.22 20.05 -31.12
CA LYS A 6 -1.45 19.27 -31.33
C LYS A 6 -1.82 18.56 -30.04
N ALA A 7 -3.12 18.35 -29.79
CA ALA A 7 -3.59 17.68 -28.57
C ALA A 7 -2.90 16.30 -28.36
N ALA A 8 -2.62 15.58 -29.45
CA ALA A 8 -1.89 14.32 -29.45
C ALA A 8 -0.43 14.43 -28.94
N ASP A 9 0.25 15.56 -29.18
CA ASP A 9 1.61 15.78 -28.70
C ASP A 9 1.62 16.05 -27.19
N VAL A 10 0.60 16.75 -26.69
CA VAL A 10 0.41 16.98 -25.25
C VAL A 10 0.02 15.70 -24.54
N GLU A 11 -0.86 14.89 -25.13
CA GLU A 11 -1.22 13.57 -24.60
C GLU A 11 0.02 12.67 -24.45
N LYS A 12 0.86 12.58 -25.50
CA LYS A 12 2.12 11.82 -25.43
C LYS A 12 3.06 12.36 -24.35
N ALA A 13 3.15 13.68 -24.20
CA ALA A 13 3.98 14.29 -23.16
C ALA A 13 3.47 13.96 -21.74
N LEU A 14 2.15 13.96 -21.53
CA LEU A 14 1.52 13.60 -20.24
C LEU A 14 1.68 12.11 -19.92
N GLN A 15 1.52 11.24 -20.92
CA GLN A 15 1.79 9.81 -20.79
C GLN A 15 3.26 9.56 -20.42
N HIS A 16 4.20 10.20 -21.14
CA HIS A 16 5.62 10.10 -20.83
C HIS A 16 5.93 10.61 -19.41
N TRP A 17 5.37 11.76 -19.01
CA TRP A 17 5.55 12.31 -17.67
C TRP A 17 4.99 11.38 -16.58
N THR A 18 3.83 10.75 -16.81
CA THR A 18 3.27 9.74 -15.89
C THR A 18 4.24 8.57 -15.70
N SER A 19 4.75 8.00 -16.79
CA SER A 19 5.65 6.85 -16.76
C SER A 19 7.05 7.18 -16.21
N SER A 20 7.55 8.40 -16.44
CA SER A 20 8.91 8.81 -16.09
C SER A 20 9.04 9.56 -14.77
N VAL A 21 7.96 10.18 -14.28
CA VAL A 21 7.98 10.99 -13.06
C VAL A 21 7.09 10.41 -11.98
N ILE A 22 5.89 9.93 -12.30
CA ILE A 22 4.93 9.46 -11.29
C ILE A 22 5.19 8.00 -10.90
N ASP A 23 5.27 7.09 -11.88
CA ASP A 23 5.44 5.67 -11.58
C ASP A 23 6.75 5.35 -10.83
N PRO A 24 7.89 6.02 -11.07
CA PRO A 24 9.09 5.83 -10.26
C PRO A 24 8.92 6.20 -8.79
N GLN A 25 8.04 7.15 -8.46
CA GLN A 25 7.74 7.53 -7.07
C GLN A 25 6.97 6.44 -6.32
N LEU A 26 6.35 5.49 -7.04
CA LEU A 26 5.68 4.33 -6.46
C LEU A 26 6.65 3.17 -6.17
N LYS A 27 7.82 3.12 -6.79
CA LYS A 27 8.82 2.05 -6.54
C LYS A 27 9.31 2.02 -5.08
N PRO A 28 9.68 3.16 -4.45
CA PRO A 28 9.97 3.20 -3.03
C PRO A 28 8.81 2.70 -2.16
N VAL A 29 7.57 2.95 -2.60
CA VAL A 29 6.37 2.52 -1.88
C VAL A 29 6.27 0.99 -1.82
N GLN A 30 6.46 0.35 -2.97
CA GLN A 30 6.48 -1.10 -3.09
C GLN A 30 7.67 -1.72 -2.36
N ALA A 31 8.86 -1.13 -2.48
CA ALA A 31 10.08 -1.61 -1.83
C ALA A 31 9.93 -1.60 -0.30
N LYS A 32 9.42 -0.50 0.27
CA LYS A 32 9.22 -0.40 1.71
C LYS A 32 8.11 -1.32 2.22
N THR A 33 7.07 -1.55 1.42
CA THR A 33 6.04 -2.56 1.73
C THR A 33 6.66 -3.96 1.84
N ARG A 34 7.53 -4.34 0.89
CA ARG A 34 8.25 -5.62 0.95
C ARG A 34 9.16 -5.71 2.17
N GLN A 35 9.92 -4.66 2.47
CA GLN A 35 10.78 -4.64 3.66
C GLN A 35 9.99 -4.84 4.97
N LEU A 36 8.83 -4.18 5.10
CA LEU A 36 7.98 -4.36 6.29
C LEU A 36 7.40 -5.78 6.36
N ALA A 37 7.05 -6.36 5.20
CA ALA A 37 6.54 -7.72 5.14
C ALA A 37 7.62 -8.75 5.47
N GLU A 38 8.83 -8.60 4.95
CA GLU A 38 9.99 -9.45 5.28
C GLU A 38 10.33 -9.39 6.76
N ALA A 39 10.32 -8.19 7.36
CA ALA A 39 10.57 -8.01 8.79
C ALA A 39 9.45 -8.67 9.63
N ALA A 40 8.18 -8.53 9.22
CA ALA A 40 7.06 -9.18 9.89
C ALA A 40 7.13 -10.72 9.78
N LEU A 41 7.48 -11.25 8.60
CA LEU A 41 7.70 -12.68 8.36
C LEU A 41 8.83 -13.20 9.24
N SER A 42 9.95 -12.49 9.31
CA SER A 42 11.09 -12.87 10.15
C SER A 42 10.71 -12.95 11.64
N LEU A 43 10.01 -11.95 12.16
CA LEU A 43 9.53 -11.97 13.56
C LEU A 43 8.50 -13.09 13.78
N ALA A 44 7.56 -13.30 12.85
CA ALA A 44 6.56 -14.37 12.97
C ALA A 44 7.22 -15.76 12.99
N SER A 45 8.21 -16.00 12.13
CA SER A 45 8.99 -17.24 12.11
C SER A 45 9.84 -17.42 13.36
N SER A 46 10.46 -16.34 13.87
CA SER A 46 11.21 -16.34 15.14
C SER A 46 10.30 -16.72 16.31
N LEU A 47 9.16 -16.04 16.42
CA LEU A 47 8.10 -16.32 17.41
C LEU A 47 7.65 -17.77 17.34
N GLU A 48 7.32 -18.28 16.15
CA GLU A 48 6.87 -19.66 15.97
C GLU A 48 7.94 -20.66 16.42
N SER A 49 9.17 -20.51 15.92
CA SER A 49 10.28 -21.42 16.20
C SER A 49 10.58 -21.49 17.70
N ARG A 50 10.72 -20.33 18.33
CA ARG A 50 11.09 -20.26 19.75
C ARG A 50 9.94 -20.71 20.66
N CYS A 51 8.70 -20.39 20.34
CA CYS A 51 7.55 -20.87 21.09
C CYS A 51 7.41 -22.40 20.99
N ARG A 52 7.71 -23.01 19.84
CA ARG A 52 7.78 -24.49 19.71
C ARG A 52 8.86 -25.08 20.63
N GLU A 53 9.98 -24.39 20.82
CA GLU A 53 11.02 -24.79 21.77
C GLU A 53 10.55 -24.69 23.23
N PHE A 54 9.89 -23.60 23.61
CA PHE A 54 9.31 -23.44 24.95
C PHE A 54 8.29 -24.54 25.27
N ILE A 55 7.44 -24.91 24.31
CA ILE A 55 6.50 -26.03 24.45
C ILE A 55 7.24 -27.34 24.73
N ARG A 56 8.32 -27.61 23.99
CA ARG A 56 9.13 -28.82 24.20
C ARG A 56 9.80 -28.84 25.57
N ASN A 57 10.37 -27.72 26.00
CA ASN A 57 11.09 -27.61 27.26
C ASN A 57 10.15 -27.72 28.47
N THR A 58 8.98 -27.08 28.40
CA THR A 58 7.96 -27.13 29.48
C THR A 58 7.32 -28.51 29.63
N LYS A 59 7.38 -29.38 28.62
CA LYS A 59 6.77 -30.72 28.67
C LYS A 59 7.37 -31.59 29.79
N TYR A 60 8.67 -31.50 30.00
CA TYR A 60 9.38 -32.24 31.05
C TYR A 60 9.04 -31.72 32.45
N ASP A 61 8.94 -30.40 32.58
CA ASP A 61 8.54 -29.75 33.83
C ASP A 61 7.10 -30.17 34.21
N MET A 62 6.18 -30.24 33.25
CA MET A 62 4.80 -30.65 33.55
C MET A 62 4.64 -32.14 33.94
N SER A 63 5.58 -33.01 33.57
CA SER A 63 5.53 -34.45 33.88
C SER A 63 6.21 -34.88 35.19
N GLY A 64 6.98 -33.99 35.84
CA GLY A 64 7.90 -34.36 36.92
C GLY A 64 7.79 -33.57 38.22
N LEU A 65 6.75 -32.75 38.43
CA LEU A 65 6.71 -31.79 39.52
C LEU A 65 5.73 -32.15 40.65
N GLY A 66 6.25 -32.17 41.88
CA GLY A 66 5.47 -32.02 43.13
C GLY A 66 5.24 -30.56 43.54
N ASP A 67 5.89 -29.58 42.90
CA ASP A 67 5.70 -28.14 43.17
C ASP A 67 4.62 -27.52 42.27
N SER A 68 3.48 -27.20 42.86
CA SER A 68 2.32 -26.62 42.18
C SER A 68 2.55 -25.22 41.61
N ARG A 69 3.57 -24.48 42.02
CA ARG A 69 3.88 -23.15 41.44
C ARG A 69 4.63 -23.30 40.11
N ARG A 70 5.64 -24.16 40.07
CA ARG A 70 6.40 -24.42 38.84
C ARG A 70 5.55 -25.12 37.78
N LEU A 71 4.66 -26.04 38.18
CA LEU A 71 3.69 -26.65 37.27
C LEU A 71 2.77 -25.60 36.62
N ARG A 72 2.19 -24.68 37.42
CA ARG A 72 1.36 -23.59 36.89
C ARG A 72 2.11 -22.67 35.94
N ALA A 73 3.36 -22.35 36.25
CA ALA A 73 4.21 -21.53 35.38
C ALA A 73 4.48 -22.24 34.04
N ALA A 74 4.74 -23.54 34.07
CA ALA A 74 5.00 -24.34 32.87
C ALA A 74 3.76 -24.47 31.98
N MET A 75 2.59 -24.70 32.58
CA MET A 75 1.31 -24.72 31.86
C MET A 75 0.99 -23.36 31.21
N ALA A 76 1.26 -22.26 31.92
CA ALA A 76 1.04 -20.91 31.40
C ALA A 76 1.96 -20.60 30.19
N LEU A 77 3.25 -20.92 30.29
CA LEU A 77 4.19 -20.75 29.18
C LEU A 77 3.83 -21.65 27.99
N ASN A 78 3.43 -22.90 28.24
CA ASN A 78 3.02 -23.84 27.20
C ASN A 78 1.78 -23.33 26.44
N ARG A 79 0.76 -22.87 27.17
CA ARG A 79 -0.45 -22.29 26.60
C ARG A 79 -0.13 -21.07 25.73
N VAL A 80 0.62 -20.11 26.27
CA VAL A 80 1.02 -18.90 25.54
C VAL A 80 1.74 -19.24 24.25
N SER A 81 2.70 -20.15 24.36
CA SER A 81 3.51 -20.55 23.23
C SER A 81 2.66 -21.27 22.18
N GLY A 82 1.68 -22.07 22.58
CA GLY A 82 0.75 -22.75 21.67
C GLY A 82 -0.13 -21.77 20.88
N GLU A 83 -0.70 -20.78 21.55
CA GLU A 83 -1.52 -19.74 20.92
C GLU A 83 -0.69 -18.89 19.94
N ILE A 84 0.54 -18.53 20.32
CA ILE A 84 1.49 -17.80 19.45
C ILE A 84 1.88 -18.64 18.24
N VAL A 85 2.19 -19.93 18.41
CA VAL A 85 2.54 -20.83 17.30
C VAL A 85 1.42 -20.92 16.28
N THR A 86 0.17 -21.09 16.74
CA THR A 86 -0.99 -21.11 15.85
C THR A 86 -1.13 -19.80 15.09
N ALA A 87 -1.09 -18.67 15.81
CA ALA A 87 -1.26 -17.35 15.20
C ALA A 87 -0.13 -17.03 14.20
N SER A 88 1.12 -17.35 14.52
CA SER A 88 2.27 -17.19 13.61
C SER A 88 2.13 -18.10 12.39
N GLY A 89 1.71 -19.36 12.57
CA GLY A 89 1.46 -20.29 11.48
C GLY A 89 0.39 -19.79 10.51
N ASP A 90 -0.70 -19.24 11.02
CA ASP A 90 -1.77 -18.63 10.22
C ASP A 90 -1.28 -17.37 9.49
N PHE A 91 -0.47 -16.55 10.16
CA PHE A 91 0.17 -15.39 9.55
C PHE A 91 1.06 -15.77 8.36
N LEU A 92 1.94 -16.77 8.53
CA LEU A 92 2.88 -17.23 7.50
C LEU A 92 2.16 -17.82 6.28
N LYS A 93 0.99 -18.44 6.47
CA LYS A 93 0.14 -18.95 5.38
C LYS A 93 -0.63 -17.84 4.64
N SER A 94 -0.78 -16.65 5.23
CA SER A 94 -1.70 -15.61 4.75
C SER A 94 -1.18 -14.75 3.58
N SER A 95 -0.07 -15.12 2.93
CA SER A 95 0.58 -14.36 1.85
C SER A 95 0.63 -12.84 2.10
N PRO A 96 1.30 -12.38 3.17
CA PRO A 96 1.26 -10.98 3.61
C PRO A 96 1.89 -9.98 2.61
N ASN A 97 2.52 -10.46 1.53
CA ASN A 97 3.21 -9.63 0.53
C ASN A 97 2.28 -8.98 -0.52
N GLU A 98 0.99 -9.31 -0.57
CA GLU A 98 0.11 -8.85 -1.65
C GLU A 98 -0.26 -7.36 -1.56
N SER A 99 -0.50 -6.84 -0.36
CA SER A 99 -0.77 -5.41 -0.17
C SER A 99 -0.49 -4.98 1.26
N ILE A 100 -0.16 -3.70 1.43
CA ILE A 100 0.12 -3.13 2.75
C ILE A 100 -1.09 -3.19 3.70
N SER A 101 -2.32 -3.13 3.17
CA SER A 101 -3.54 -3.26 3.97
C SER A 101 -3.77 -4.69 4.46
N LYS A 102 -3.47 -5.68 3.61
CA LYS A 102 -3.49 -7.10 4.01
C LYS A 102 -2.40 -7.38 5.03
N LEU A 103 -1.18 -6.87 4.81
CA LEU A 103 -0.08 -6.96 5.76
C LEU A 103 -0.46 -6.43 7.14
N GLU A 104 -0.96 -5.20 7.23
CA GLU A 104 -1.38 -4.58 8.50
C GLU A 104 -2.46 -5.41 9.21
N THR A 105 -3.44 -5.91 8.45
CA THR A 105 -4.52 -6.74 9.00
C THR A 105 -3.96 -8.04 9.59
N SER A 106 -3.07 -8.71 8.85
CA SER A 106 -2.43 -9.95 9.30
C SER A 106 -1.55 -9.72 10.54
N ILE A 107 -0.73 -8.66 10.56
CA ILE A 107 0.10 -8.31 11.73
C ILE A 107 -0.80 -7.99 12.93
N THR A 108 -1.88 -7.25 12.74
CA THR A 108 -2.82 -6.90 13.81
C THR A 108 -3.48 -8.13 14.44
N ARG A 109 -3.85 -9.14 13.63
CA ARG A 109 -4.39 -10.41 14.15
C ARG A 109 -3.34 -11.17 14.97
N LEU A 110 -2.12 -11.28 14.45
CA LEU A 110 -1.01 -11.93 15.15
C LEU A 110 -0.72 -11.24 16.50
N LEU A 111 -0.65 -9.90 16.49
CA LEU A 111 -0.45 -9.09 17.70
C LEU A 111 -1.57 -9.27 18.72
N ARG A 112 -2.82 -9.36 18.29
CA ARG A 112 -3.95 -9.56 19.20
C ARG A 112 -3.83 -10.91 19.90
N ALA A 113 -3.56 -11.97 19.16
CA ALA A 113 -3.39 -13.31 19.72
C ALA A 113 -2.18 -13.35 20.67
N ALA A 114 -1.00 -12.93 20.21
CA ALA A 114 0.22 -12.96 21.01
C ALA A 114 0.13 -12.06 22.26
N GLY A 115 -0.43 -10.85 22.13
CA GLY A 115 -0.58 -9.90 23.21
C GLY A 115 -1.60 -10.32 24.28
N SER A 116 -2.78 -10.82 23.87
CA SER A 116 -3.78 -11.32 24.82
C SER A 116 -3.22 -12.50 25.61
N SER A 117 -2.67 -13.47 24.86
CA SER A 117 -2.10 -14.68 25.43
C SER A 117 -1.00 -14.36 26.45
N TYR A 118 -0.05 -13.49 26.07
CA TYR A 118 1.04 -13.06 26.94
C TYR A 118 0.52 -12.44 28.23
N ASN A 119 -0.43 -11.51 28.15
CA ASN A 119 -0.96 -10.79 29.30
C ASN A 119 -1.70 -11.70 30.29
N GLU A 120 -2.42 -12.71 29.80
CA GLU A 120 -3.12 -13.68 30.64
C GLU A 120 -2.14 -14.54 31.45
N SER A 121 -1.01 -14.91 30.86
CA SER A 121 -0.05 -15.84 31.47
C SER A 121 1.13 -15.17 32.17
N VAL A 122 1.34 -13.85 31.99
CA VAL A 122 2.54 -13.13 32.46
C VAL A 122 2.77 -13.26 33.97
N LYS A 123 1.69 -13.29 34.76
CA LYS A 123 1.75 -13.39 36.22
C LYS A 123 2.20 -14.78 36.67
N ALA A 124 1.76 -15.83 35.98
CA ALA A 124 2.12 -17.21 36.29
C ALA A 124 3.59 -17.52 35.92
N MET A 125 4.14 -16.85 34.92
CA MET A 125 5.52 -17.05 34.45
C MET A 125 6.59 -16.25 35.25
N ALA A 126 6.18 -15.36 36.16
CA ALA A 126 7.03 -14.31 36.71
C ALA A 126 8.32 -14.78 37.40
N SER A 127 8.32 -15.96 38.05
CA SER A 127 9.47 -16.47 38.81
C SER A 127 10.25 -17.59 38.10
N HIS A 128 9.57 -18.52 37.41
CA HIS A 128 10.22 -19.72 36.86
C HIS A 128 10.63 -19.60 35.39
N TYR A 129 10.02 -18.70 34.61
CA TYR A 129 10.30 -18.50 33.18
C TYR A 129 10.50 -17.01 32.86
N ALA A 130 11.22 -16.32 33.74
CA ALA A 130 11.44 -14.88 33.61
C ALA A 130 12.17 -14.51 32.31
N SER A 131 13.09 -15.37 31.86
CA SER A 131 13.86 -15.22 30.62
C SER A 131 12.99 -15.36 29.39
N GLU A 132 12.20 -16.43 29.30
CA GLU A 132 11.26 -16.69 28.21
C GLU A 132 10.19 -15.61 28.13
N ARG A 133 9.68 -15.17 29.29
CA ARG A 133 8.75 -14.05 29.41
C ARG A 133 9.37 -12.74 28.90
N GLY A 134 10.63 -12.48 29.23
CA GLY A 134 11.37 -11.31 28.75
C GLY A 134 11.56 -11.34 27.24
N TRP A 135 11.91 -12.50 26.70
CA TRP A 135 12.05 -12.71 25.26
C TRP A 135 10.72 -12.52 24.51
N LEU A 136 9.64 -13.16 24.96
CA LEU A 136 8.30 -13.02 24.37
C LEU A 136 7.85 -11.57 24.35
N ARG A 137 8.12 -10.83 25.44
CA ARG A 137 7.81 -9.40 25.52
C ARG A 137 8.55 -8.61 24.45
N ALA A 138 9.85 -8.81 24.31
CA ALA A 138 10.67 -8.08 23.34
C ALA A 138 10.22 -8.35 21.90
N GLU A 139 9.85 -9.58 21.58
CA GLU A 139 9.31 -9.96 20.27
C GLU A 139 7.93 -9.36 20.00
N ILE A 140 7.02 -9.39 20.98
CA ILE A 140 5.71 -8.73 20.86
C ILE A 140 5.86 -7.22 20.67
N GLU A 141 6.76 -6.56 21.41
CA GLU A 141 7.09 -5.15 21.23
C GLU A 141 7.72 -4.88 19.86
N GLY A 142 8.56 -5.79 19.35
CA GLY A 142 9.08 -5.76 17.99
C GLY A 142 7.96 -5.78 16.94
N LEU A 143 7.01 -6.70 17.11
CA LEU A 143 5.86 -6.87 16.24
C LEU A 143 4.93 -5.63 16.29
N GLN A 144 4.77 -5.01 17.47
CA GLN A 144 4.05 -3.75 17.64
C GLN A 144 4.69 -2.60 16.87
N ARG A 145 6.03 -2.48 16.91
CA ARG A 145 6.76 -1.47 16.13
C ARG A 145 6.55 -1.65 14.63
N ILE A 146 6.62 -2.89 14.12
CA ILE A 146 6.36 -3.14 12.70
C ILE A 146 4.92 -2.79 12.33
N ASN A 147 3.94 -3.14 13.16
CA ASN A 147 2.54 -2.79 12.91
C ASN A 147 2.36 -1.28 12.83
N HIS A 148 2.94 -0.53 13.78
CA HIS A 148 2.87 0.93 13.79
C HIS A 148 3.49 1.55 12.53
N GLN A 149 4.68 1.09 12.14
CA GLN A 149 5.33 1.50 10.89
C GLN A 149 4.46 1.18 9.66
N THR A 150 3.81 0.01 9.67
CA THR A 150 2.92 -0.44 8.59
C THR A 150 1.68 0.44 8.49
N SER A 151 1.03 0.78 9.61
CA SER A 151 -0.12 1.71 9.65
C SER A 151 0.24 3.09 9.13
N GLN A 152 1.35 3.67 9.61
CA GLN A 152 1.83 4.98 9.14
C GLN A 152 2.12 4.95 7.63
N PHE A 153 2.75 3.88 7.17
CA PHE A 153 3.14 3.75 5.78
C PHE A 153 1.95 3.49 4.86
N ARG A 154 0.91 2.79 5.35
CA ARG A 154 -0.37 2.64 4.64
C ARG A 154 -1.06 3.97 4.42
N ALA A 155 -1.08 4.86 5.42
CA ALA A 155 -1.64 6.19 5.27
C ALA A 155 -0.93 6.97 4.15
N ARG A 156 0.41 7.03 4.20
CA ARG A 156 1.22 7.67 3.15
C ARG A 156 0.99 7.06 1.77
N THR A 157 0.88 5.73 1.69
CA THR A 157 0.62 5.03 0.42
C THR A 157 -0.73 5.45 -0.17
N ARG A 158 -1.78 5.54 0.67
CA ARG A 158 -3.11 5.99 0.26
C ARG A 158 -3.06 7.42 -0.29
N ASP A 159 -2.35 8.32 0.38
CA ASP A 159 -2.23 9.72 -0.04
C ASP A 159 -1.53 9.84 -1.39
N ILE A 160 -0.41 9.13 -1.57
CA ILE A 160 0.34 9.09 -2.84
C ILE A 160 -0.53 8.54 -3.98
N THR A 161 -1.24 7.43 -3.74
CA THR A 161 -2.15 6.86 -4.74
C THR A 161 -3.29 7.83 -5.08
N SER A 162 -3.89 8.50 -4.09
CA SER A 162 -4.93 9.50 -4.34
C SER A 162 -4.43 10.67 -5.19
N ILE A 163 -3.23 11.18 -4.91
CA ILE A 163 -2.62 12.26 -5.70
C ILE A 163 -2.36 11.80 -7.13
N ARG A 164 -1.82 10.58 -7.32
CA ARG A 164 -1.63 9.98 -8.64
C ARG A 164 -2.95 9.95 -9.42
N ASP A 165 -4.01 9.44 -8.81
CA ASP A 165 -5.30 9.28 -9.47
C ASP A 165 -5.89 10.65 -9.86
N GLN A 166 -5.76 11.66 -8.99
CA GLN A 166 -6.16 13.04 -9.31
C GLN A 166 -5.36 13.63 -10.47
N ILE A 167 -4.06 13.36 -10.53
CA ILE A 167 -3.21 13.83 -11.62
C ILE A 167 -3.61 13.17 -12.94
N GLN A 168 -3.90 11.86 -12.92
CA GLN A 168 -4.35 11.12 -14.11
C GLN A 168 -5.70 11.65 -14.62
N GLU A 169 -6.65 11.89 -13.72
CA GLU A 169 -7.95 12.45 -14.09
C GLU A 169 -7.82 13.85 -14.70
N ARG A 170 -7.05 14.75 -14.05
CA ARG A 170 -6.80 16.10 -14.59
C ARG A 170 -6.09 16.07 -15.94
N SER A 171 -5.16 15.13 -16.13
CA SER A 171 -4.46 14.95 -17.41
C SER A 171 -5.43 14.54 -18.51
N LYS A 172 -6.36 13.64 -18.22
CA LYS A 172 -7.42 13.22 -19.15
C LYS A 172 -8.32 14.39 -19.53
N THR A 173 -8.84 15.12 -18.55
CA THR A 173 -9.68 16.31 -18.80
C THR A 173 -8.94 17.36 -19.64
N LEU A 174 -7.65 17.57 -19.39
CA LEU A 174 -6.84 18.51 -20.17
C LEU A 174 -6.74 18.09 -21.64
N VAL A 175 -6.54 16.80 -21.92
CA VAL A 175 -6.51 16.28 -23.31
C VAL A 175 -7.87 16.45 -23.99
N GLU A 176 -8.98 16.19 -23.29
CA GLU A 176 -10.34 16.43 -23.79
C GLU A 176 -10.57 17.92 -24.12
N HIS A 177 -10.11 18.82 -23.25
CA HIS A 177 -10.20 20.27 -23.50
C HIS A 177 -9.32 20.71 -24.68
N LEU A 178 -8.13 20.12 -24.84
CA LEU A 178 -7.25 20.45 -25.97
C LEU A 178 -7.81 19.95 -27.31
N THR A 179 -8.41 18.76 -27.34
CA THR A 179 -9.04 18.22 -28.55
C THR A 179 -10.26 19.06 -28.97
N THR A 180 -11.08 19.49 -28.01
CA THR A 180 -12.21 20.40 -28.30
C THR A 180 -11.74 21.76 -28.82
N LEU A 181 -10.71 22.37 -28.21
CA LEU A 181 -10.12 23.61 -28.73
C LEU A 181 -9.57 23.44 -30.15
N GLN A 182 -8.87 22.35 -30.43
CA GLN A 182 -8.32 22.07 -31.75
C GLN A 182 -9.43 21.90 -32.80
N ASN A 183 -10.55 21.27 -32.44
CA ASN A 183 -11.72 21.17 -33.32
C ASN A 183 -12.34 22.54 -33.59
N LEU A 184 -12.46 23.40 -32.57
CA LEU A 184 -12.97 24.76 -32.74
C LEU A 184 -12.05 25.61 -33.62
N GLU A 185 -10.73 25.50 -33.47
CA GLU A 185 -9.75 26.17 -34.34
C GLU A 185 -9.90 25.71 -35.80
N ASN A 186 -10.07 24.41 -36.03
CA ASN A 186 -10.31 23.87 -37.37
C ASN A 186 -11.62 24.39 -37.97
N SER A 187 -12.71 24.40 -37.20
CA SER A 187 -14.00 24.95 -37.63
C SER A 187 -13.90 26.44 -37.95
N ARG A 188 -13.19 27.21 -37.12
CA ARG A 188 -12.95 28.64 -37.37
C ARG A 188 -12.19 28.86 -38.68
N ALA A 189 -11.11 28.12 -38.93
CA ALA A 189 -10.34 28.23 -40.17
C ALA A 189 -11.20 27.90 -41.41
N GLN A 190 -12.10 26.91 -41.30
CA GLN A 190 -13.05 26.58 -42.36
C GLN A 190 -14.06 27.71 -42.62
N LEU A 191 -14.61 28.31 -41.55
CA LEU A 191 -15.52 29.46 -41.66
C LEU A 191 -14.82 30.68 -42.27
N GLU A 192 -13.59 30.98 -41.85
CA GLU A 192 -12.79 32.07 -42.44
C GLU A 192 -12.59 31.86 -43.95
N LYS A 193 -12.32 30.62 -44.39
CA LYS A 193 -12.21 30.29 -45.82
C LYS A 193 -13.54 30.49 -46.57
N GLN A 194 -14.66 30.09 -45.97
CA GLN A 194 -15.99 30.28 -46.57
C GLN A 194 -16.35 31.78 -46.69
N LEU A 195 -16.03 32.59 -45.67
CA LEU A 195 -16.22 34.04 -45.70
C LEU A 195 -15.40 34.71 -46.81
N HIS A 196 -14.14 34.32 -46.99
CA HIS A 196 -13.31 34.85 -48.09
C HIS A 196 -13.89 34.49 -49.46
N GLN A 197 -14.41 33.27 -49.62
CA GLN A 197 -15.07 32.87 -50.87
C GLN A 197 -16.34 33.69 -51.14
N LEU A 198 -17.15 33.91 -50.10
CA LEU A 198 -18.36 34.74 -50.21
C LEU A 198 -18.02 36.19 -50.59
N ALA A 199 -17.02 36.80 -49.94
CA ALA A 199 -16.58 38.16 -50.26
C ALA A 199 -16.06 38.28 -51.71
N SER A 200 -15.33 37.27 -52.20
CA SER A 200 -14.89 37.22 -53.60
C SER A 200 -16.08 37.13 -54.57
N ASN A 201 -17.04 36.25 -54.28
CA ASN A 201 -18.25 36.10 -55.09
C ASN A 201 -19.10 37.38 -55.10
N GLU A 202 -19.22 38.06 -53.96
CA GLU A 202 -19.93 39.33 -53.82
C GLU A 202 -19.28 40.43 -54.68
N GLY A 203 -17.95 40.57 -54.62
CA GLY A 203 -17.21 41.51 -55.48
C GLY A 203 -17.43 41.25 -56.97
N SER A 204 -17.40 39.97 -57.39
CA SER A 204 -17.67 39.60 -58.78
C SER A 204 -19.11 39.92 -59.21
N LEU A 205 -20.09 39.73 -58.33
CA LEU A 205 -21.49 40.08 -58.61
C LEU A 205 -21.65 41.60 -58.76
N LEU A 206 -21.04 42.39 -57.88
CA LEU A 206 -21.06 43.85 -57.97
C LEU A 206 -20.47 44.35 -59.28
N GLU A 207 -19.30 43.84 -59.69
CA GLU A 207 -18.71 44.18 -60.99
C GLU A 207 -19.62 43.81 -62.17
N THR A 208 -20.36 42.70 -62.05
CA THR A 208 -21.29 42.26 -63.10
C THR A 208 -22.49 43.19 -63.20
N ILE A 209 -23.02 43.66 -62.06
CA ILE A 209 -24.12 44.62 -61.99
C ILE A 209 -23.70 45.98 -62.57
N GLU A 210 -22.50 46.47 -62.25
CA GLU A 210 -22.00 47.77 -62.76
C GLU A 210 -21.78 47.80 -64.28
N ARG A 211 -21.71 46.63 -64.93
CA ARG A 211 -21.55 46.51 -66.39
C ARG A 211 -22.88 46.47 -67.16
N ILE A 212 -24.02 46.39 -66.47
CA ILE A 212 -25.37 46.39 -67.05
C ILE A 212 -25.92 47.82 -67.06
#